data_AF-A0A349K5M0-F1
#
_entry.id   AF-A0A349K5M0-F1
#
_cell.length_a   1.000
_cell.length_b   1.000
_cell.length_c   1.000
_cell.angle_alpha   90.00
_cell.angle_beta   90.00
_cell.angle_gamma   90.00
#
_symmetry.space_group_name_H-M   'P 1'
#
loop_
_entity.id
_entity.type
_entity.pdbx_description
1 polymer ?
#
loop_
_entity_poly.entity_id
_entity_poly.type
_entity_poly.pdbx_seq_one_letter_code
_entity_poly.pdbx_strand_id
1 'polypeptide(L)'
;VYEAKSSEELKDVSNTLRNDFNEGSSLDYLLPDAFAAVREAAKRTLSQRHFDVQLLGGIVLHQGKIAEMRTGEGKTLVATLPAFLNSLSGQGVHVVTVND
;
A
#
# COMPACT_ATOMS: atom_id res chain seq x y z
N VAL A 1 2.58 16.07 -0.09
CA VAL A 1 2.75 15.94 1.38
C VAL A 1 3.81 14.90 1.71
N TYR A 2 3.67 13.64 1.29
CA TYR A 2 4.63 12.56 1.58
C TYR A 2 6.03 12.74 0.99
N GLU A 3 6.15 13.32 -0.20
CA GLU A 3 7.45 13.59 -0.84
C GLU A 3 8.36 14.50 0.01
N ALA A 4 7.77 15.43 0.78
CA ALA A 4 8.52 16.36 1.63
C ALA A 4 8.94 15.74 2.97
N LYS A 5 8.41 14.57 3.36
CA LYS A 5 8.80 13.87 4.59
C LYS A 5 10.20 13.29 4.44
N SER A 6 10.99 13.31 5.51
CA SER A 6 12.20 12.50 5.64
C SER A 6 11.88 11.00 5.67
N SER A 7 12.90 10.15 5.56
CA SER A 7 12.71 8.70 5.63
C SER A 7 12.21 8.25 7.00
N GLU A 8 12.57 8.95 8.07
CA GLU A 8 12.10 8.64 9.43
C GLU A 8 10.64 9.04 9.60
N GLU A 9 10.28 10.27 9.19
CA GLU A 9 8.88 10.72 9.22
C GLU A 9 7.96 9.86 8.35
N LEU A 10 8.48 9.28 7.25
CA LEU A 10 7.72 8.36 6.41
C LEU A 10 7.50 7.00 7.07
N LYS A 11 8.47 6.51 7.87
CA LYS A 11 8.28 5.31 8.68
C LYS A 11 7.26 5.54 9.79
N ASP A 12 7.29 6.70 10.43
CA ASP A 12 6.37 7.05 11.51
C ASP A 12 4.91 7.10 11.07
N VAL A 13 4.63 7.38 9.79
CA VAL A 13 3.27 7.27 9.21
C VAL A 13 2.66 5.88 9.46
N SER A 14 3.47 4.81 9.44
CA SER A 14 2.99 3.46 9.75
C SER A 14 2.41 3.37 11.17
N ASN A 15 3.07 4.02 12.13
CA ASN A 15 2.60 4.06 13.52
C ASN A 15 1.34 4.92 13.64
N THR A 16 1.30 6.09 13.00
CA THR A 16 0.11 6.95 12.96
C THR A 16 -1.09 6.22 12.41
N LEU A 17 -0.99 5.62 11.22
CA LEU A 17 -2.12 4.93 10.57
C LEU A 17 -2.59 3.71 11.37
N ARG A 18 -1.67 2.99 12.03
CA ARG A 18 -2.03 1.88 12.93
C ARG A 18 -2.81 2.39 14.15
N ASN A 19 -2.38 3.51 14.73
CA ASN A 19 -3.09 4.12 15.85
C ASN A 19 -4.48 4.60 15.42
N ASP A 20 -4.59 5.27 14.27
CA ASP A 20 -5.87 5.76 13.74
C ASP A 20 -6.86 4.60 13.50
N PHE A 21 -6.37 3.44 13.02
CA PHE A 21 -7.17 2.22 12.90
C PHE A 21 -7.64 1.70 14.26
N ASN A 22 -6.73 1.65 15.25
CA ASN A 22 -7.06 1.22 16.61
C ASN A 22 -8.04 2.17 17.31
N GLU A 23 -8.06 3.45 16.92
CA GLU A 23 -9.00 4.47 17.39
C GLU A 23 -10.36 4.42 16.65
N GLY A 24 -10.51 3.52 15.67
CA GLY A 24 -11.78 3.22 15.00
C GLY A 24 -11.90 3.70 13.56
N SER A 25 -10.84 4.25 12.95
CA SER A 25 -10.83 4.59 11.53
C SER A 25 -10.95 3.33 10.68
N SER A 26 -11.75 3.39 9.61
CA SER A 26 -11.83 2.28 8.65
C SER A 26 -10.59 2.23 7.74
N LEU A 27 -10.26 1.04 7.22
CA LEU A 27 -9.19 0.91 6.23
C LEU A 27 -9.48 1.71 4.96
N ASP A 28 -10.74 1.80 4.54
CA ASP A 28 -11.14 2.63 3.39
C ASP A 28 -10.80 4.11 3.61
N TYR A 29 -10.98 4.60 4.84
CA TYR A 29 -10.63 5.97 5.20
C TYR A 29 -9.10 6.20 5.17
N LEU A 30 -8.32 5.23 5.66
CA LEU A 30 -6.86 5.30 5.71
C LEU A 30 -6.19 5.03 4.35
N LEU A 31 -6.95 4.52 3.36
CA LEU A 31 -6.43 4.10 2.07
C LEU A 31 -5.58 5.17 1.35
N PRO A 32 -6.02 6.44 1.21
CA PRO A 32 -5.25 7.43 0.46
C PRO A 32 -3.87 7.69 1.06
N ASP A 33 -3.80 7.78 2.39
CA ASP A 33 -2.56 8.04 3.12
C ASP A 33 -1.64 6.83 3.12
N ALA A 34 -2.20 5.63 3.35
CA ALA A 34 -1.46 4.38 3.26
C ALA A 34 -0.84 4.18 1.87
N PHE A 35 -1.61 4.41 0.81
CA PHE A 35 -1.14 4.24 -0.57
C PHE A 35 -0.10 5.29 -0.95
N ALA A 36 -0.28 6.53 -0.51
CA ALA A 36 0.68 7.60 -0.76
C ALA A 36 2.01 7.33 -0.04
N ALA A 37 1.97 6.84 1.19
CA ALA A 37 3.17 6.46 1.95
C ALA A 37 3.94 5.32 1.28
N VAL A 38 3.24 4.26 0.86
CA VAL A 38 3.85 3.13 0.13
C VAL A 38 4.43 3.56 -1.22
N ARG A 39 3.73 4.42 -1.97
CA ARG A 39 4.20 4.95 -3.26
C ARG A 39 5.50 5.71 -3.09
N GLU A 40 5.60 6.55 -2.06
CA GLU A 40 6.80 7.32 -1.77
C GLU A 40 7.94 6.41 -1.27
N ALA A 41 7.62 5.41 -0.43
CA ALA A 41 8.61 4.44 0.04
C ALA A 41 9.20 3.63 -1.14
N ALA A 42 8.37 3.16 -2.07
CA ALA A 42 8.80 2.44 -3.26
C ALA A 42 9.66 3.32 -4.19
N LYS A 43 9.27 4.60 -4.38
CA LYS A 43 10.07 5.57 -5.13
C LYS A 43 11.49 5.72 -4.55
N ARG A 44 11.62 5.77 -3.23
CA ARG A 44 12.92 5.99 -2.55
C ARG A 44 13.79 4.74 -2.47
N THR A 45 13.18 3.59 -2.21
CA THR A 45 13.90 2.35 -1.88
C THR A 45 14.15 1.46 -3.10
N LEU A 46 13.23 1.47 -4.06
CA LEU A 46 13.28 0.63 -5.27
C LEU A 46 13.46 1.45 -6.54
N SER A 47 13.50 2.78 -6.45
CA SER A 47 13.46 3.68 -7.62
C SER A 47 12.24 3.44 -8.51
N GLN A 48 11.14 2.95 -7.94
CA GLN A 48 9.91 2.61 -8.64
C GLN A 48 8.74 3.39 -8.05
N ARG A 49 8.29 4.43 -8.75
CA ARG A 49 7.07 5.16 -8.39
C ARG A 49 5.88 4.46 -9.03
N HIS A 50 4.86 4.09 -8.24
CA HIS A 50 3.64 3.52 -8.82
C HIS A 50 3.04 4.44 -9.88
N PHE A 51 2.54 3.87 -10.97
CA PHE A 51 1.67 4.56 -11.93
C PHE A 51 0.24 4.61 -11.43
N ASP A 52 -0.61 5.43 -12.05
CA ASP A 52 -1.99 5.61 -11.58
C ASP A 52 -2.83 4.34 -11.77
N VAL A 53 -2.60 3.60 -12.87
CA VAL A 53 -3.20 2.28 -13.10
C VAL A 53 -2.83 1.25 -12.02
N GLN A 54 -1.63 1.38 -11.44
CA GLN A 54 -1.18 0.51 -10.35
C GLN A 54 -1.88 0.85 -9.02
N LEU A 55 -2.16 2.14 -8.78
CA LEU A 55 -2.99 2.55 -7.63
C LEU A 55 -4.42 2.01 -7.78
N LEU A 56 -5.01 2.10 -8.97
CA LEU A 56 -6.33 1.52 -9.25
C LEU A 56 -6.34 0.00 -9.01
N GLY A 57 -5.31 -0.71 -9.49
CA GLY A 57 -5.15 -2.15 -9.22
C GLY A 57 -5.11 -2.45 -7.72
N GLY A 58 -4.35 -1.66 -6.95
CA GLY A 58 -4.28 -1.81 -5.48
C GLY A 58 -5.62 -1.58 -4.79
N ILE A 59 -6.40 -0.59 -5.23
CA ILE A 59 -7.75 -0.31 -4.70
C ILE A 59 -8.69 -1.48 -4.99
N VAL A 60 -8.67 -2.01 -6.22
CA VAL A 60 -9.49 -3.16 -6.63
C VAL A 60 -9.17 -4.40 -5.79
N LEU A 61 -7.88 -4.65 -5.52
CA LEU A 61 -7.46 -5.75 -4.66
C LEU A 61 -7.92 -5.55 -3.20
N HIS A 62 -7.80 -4.34 -2.64
CA HIS A 62 -8.31 -4.03 -1.30
C HIS A 62 -9.83 -4.27 -1.19
N GLN A 63 -10.59 -3.96 -2.25
CA GLN A 63 -12.03 -4.22 -2.32
C GLN A 63 -12.40 -5.72 -2.47
N GLY A 64 -11.42 -6.63 -2.40
CA GLY A 64 -11.66 -8.07 -2.53
C GLY A 64 -12.04 -8.52 -3.95
N LYS A 65 -11.64 -7.75 -4.98
CA LYS A 65 -11.93 -8.03 -6.38
C LYS A 65 -10.67 -8.47 -7.14
N ILE A 66 -10.89 -8.98 -8.35
CA ILE A 66 -9.81 -9.35 -9.26
C ILE A 66 -9.33 -8.11 -10.01
N ALA A 67 -8.08 -7.71 -9.78
CA ALA A 67 -7.41 -6.69 -10.58
C ALA A 67 -6.75 -7.33 -11.81
N GLU A 68 -7.45 -7.32 -12.95
CA GLU A 68 -6.87 -7.79 -14.21
C GLU A 68 -5.83 -6.79 -14.72
N MET A 69 -4.60 -7.26 -14.86
CA MET A 69 -3.45 -6.47 -15.32
C MET A 69 -2.62 -7.32 -16.29
N ARG A 70 -2.06 -6.70 -17.32
CA ARG A 70 -1.17 -7.37 -18.28
C ARG A 70 0.19 -7.68 -17.67
N THR A 71 0.91 -8.61 -18.30
CA THR A 71 2.32 -8.87 -17.95
C THR A 71 3.14 -7.60 -18.14
N GLY A 72 4.01 -7.29 -17.18
CA GLY A 72 4.83 -6.09 -17.19
C GLY A 72 4.19 -4.85 -16.54
N GLU A 73 2.90 -4.88 -16.19
CA GLU A 73 2.25 -3.75 -15.50
C GLU A 73 2.60 -3.62 -14.01
N GLY A 74 3.52 -4.44 -13.51
CA GLY A 74 4.07 -4.34 -12.16
C GLY A 74 3.17 -4.90 -11.05
N LYS A 75 2.50 -6.03 -11.28
CA LYS A 75 1.63 -6.72 -10.30
C LYS A 75 2.27 -6.90 -8.92
N THR A 76 3.55 -7.23 -8.87
CA THR A 76 4.31 -7.36 -7.62
C THR A 76 4.37 -6.05 -6.84
N LEU A 77 4.65 -4.94 -7.54
CA LEU A 77 4.68 -3.61 -6.93
C LEU A 77 3.27 -3.15 -6.53
N VAL A 78 2.24 -3.52 -7.28
CA VAL A 78 0.83 -3.23 -6.94
C VAL A 78 0.44 -3.90 -5.62
N ALA A 79 0.84 -5.16 -5.41
CA ALA A 79 0.48 -5.93 -4.23
C ALA A 79 0.96 -5.29 -2.91
N THR A 80 2.02 -4.48 -2.93
CA THR A 80 2.53 -3.81 -1.73
C THR A 80 1.53 -2.78 -1.16
N LEU A 81 0.70 -2.16 -2.01
CA LEU A 81 -0.29 -1.16 -1.60
C LEU A 81 -1.37 -1.76 -0.68
N PRO A 82 -2.19 -2.73 -1.13
CA PRO A 82 -3.19 -3.34 -0.27
C PRO A 82 -2.55 -4.21 0.82
N ALA A 83 -1.36 -4.78 0.61
CA ALA A 83 -0.71 -5.54 1.66
C ALA A 83 -0.33 -4.66 2.85
N PHE A 84 0.24 -3.49 2.61
CA PHE A 84 0.51 -2.53 3.68
C PHE A 84 -0.78 -2.06 4.37
N LEU A 85 -1.77 -1.59 3.60
CA LEU A 85 -3.04 -1.09 4.14
C LEU A 85 -3.72 -2.13 5.04
N ASN A 86 -3.93 -3.35 4.54
CA ASN A 86 -4.63 -4.38 5.30
C ASN A 86 -3.82 -4.89 6.51
N SER A 87 -2.48 -4.80 6.47
CA SER A 87 -1.63 -5.17 7.61
C SER A 87 -1.80 -4.26 8.83
N LEU A 88 -2.37 -3.06 8.64
CA LEU A 88 -2.66 -2.13 9.75
C LEU A 88 -3.66 -2.73 10.74
N SER A 89 -4.48 -3.68 10.30
CA SER A 89 -5.42 -4.41 11.17
C SER A 89 -4.74 -5.32 12.21
N GLY A 90 -3.45 -5.60 12.06
CA GLY A 90 -2.72 -6.54 12.92
C GLY A 90 -3.06 -8.03 12.68
N GLN A 91 -3.93 -8.35 11.71
CA GLN A 91 -4.34 -9.73 11.42
C GLN A 91 -3.40 -10.47 10.44
N GLY A 92 -2.36 -9.79 9.95
CA GLY A 92 -1.48 -10.30 8.90
C GLY A 92 -2.10 -10.20 7.50
N VAL A 93 -1.26 -10.36 6.48
CA VAL A 93 -1.67 -10.41 5.07
C VAL A 93 -0.91 -11.53 4.38
N HIS A 94 -1.62 -12.39 3.66
CA HIS A 94 -1.03 -13.47 2.88
C HIS A 94 -0.96 -13.08 1.40
N VAL A 95 0.26 -12.99 0.86
CA VAL A 95 0.50 -12.82 -0.57
C VAL A 95 0.95 -14.19 -1.10
N VAL A 96 0.13 -14.80 -1.95
CA VAL A 96 0.37 -16.15 -2.47
C VAL A 96 0.85 -16.06 -3.92
N THR A 97 1.99 -16.69 -4.18
CA THR A 97 2.55 -16.89 -5.52
C THR A 97 2.49 -18.37 -5.90
N VAL A 98 2.65 -18.67 -7.19
CA VAL A 98 2.64 -20.06 -7.69
C VAL A 98 3.94 -20.82 -7.39
N ASN A 99 4.98 -20.11 -6.97
CA ASN A 99 6.30 -20.63 -6.66
C ASN A 99 6.78 -20.04 -5.33
N ASP A 100 7.76 -20.71 -4.72
CA ASP A 100 8.51 -20.25 -3.54
C ASP A 100 9.40 -19.03 -3.82
#